data_AF-A0AA35XNC8-F1
#
_entry.id   AF-A0AA35XNC8-F1
#
_cell.length_a   1.000
_cell.length_b   1.000
_cell.length_c   1.000
_cell.angle_alpha   90.00
_cell.angle_beta   90.00
_cell.angle_gamma   90.00
#
_symmetry.space_group_name_H-M   'P 1'
#
loop_
_entity.id
_entity.type
_entity.pdbx_description
1 polymer ?
#
loop_
_entity_poly.entity_id
_entity_poly.type
_entity_poly.pdbx_seq_one_letter_code
_entity_poly.pdbx_strand_id
1 'polypeptide(L)'
;MDYIYFLAGFGILAGIYAVFTLGLNIHWGYTGLFNIGIAGFFALGAYTSALLTTAPPSPELFEDFIFGGNLANALKLGIDLVGAITLRLRGDYLAISTLGIAESVRLMFLNEKWLANGSRGLYNIPKFLGDWVSPDQYDLLYFIVVIVVLAALYFAVQRAIDSPWGRVLRAIREDEEATAAAGKNVFRFNGNNLGAILGAFVVWGIWSGTQFLPESINNPNLRFFLIGFLLVFVILLRPNGILGERRRVSQG
;
A
#
# COMPACT_ATOMS: atom_id res chain seq x y z
N MET A 1 -30.65 14.52 -17.14
CA MET A 1 -29.32 14.49 -16.48
C MET A 1 -28.52 15.61 -17.12
N ASP A 2 -28.36 16.74 -16.42
CA ASP A 2 -27.59 17.87 -16.96
C ASP A 2 -26.12 17.47 -17.13
N TYR A 3 -25.55 17.78 -18.31
CA TYR A 3 -24.18 17.41 -18.68
C TYR A 3 -23.12 17.84 -17.65
N ILE A 4 -23.38 18.92 -16.90
CA ILE A 4 -22.47 19.46 -15.89
C ILE A 4 -22.23 18.47 -14.75
N TYR A 5 -23.27 17.82 -14.22
CA TYR A 5 -23.13 16.86 -13.12
C TYR A 5 -22.44 15.58 -13.57
N PHE A 6 -22.70 15.15 -14.81
CA PHE A 6 -21.96 14.04 -15.41
C PHE A 6 -20.45 14.33 -15.52
N LEU A 7 -20.10 15.53 -15.99
CA LEU A 7 -18.71 15.97 -16.09
C LEU A 7 -18.06 16.11 -14.70
N ALA A 8 -18.80 16.57 -13.68
CA ALA A 8 -18.31 16.63 -12.31
C ALA A 8 -17.99 15.23 -11.76
N GLY A 9 -18.88 14.25 -11.98
CA GLY A 9 -18.65 12.85 -11.61
C GLY A 9 -17.39 12.26 -12.28
N PHE A 10 -17.21 12.50 -13.57
CA PHE A 10 -16.00 12.09 -14.28
C PHE A 10 -14.75 12.80 -13.74
N GLY A 11 -14.86 14.10 -13.46
CA GLY A 11 -13.80 14.92 -12.89
C GLY A 11 -13.36 14.48 -11.50
N ILE A 12 -14.30 14.03 -10.65
CA ILE A 12 -14.00 13.43 -9.33
C ILE A 12 -13.10 12.21 -9.50
N LEU A 13 -13.50 11.28 -10.38
CA LEU A 13 -12.74 10.06 -10.62
C LEU A 13 -11.34 10.37 -11.15
N ALA A 14 -11.26 11.27 -12.13
CA ALA A 14 -9.98 11.74 -12.68
C ALA A 14 -9.10 12.40 -11.61
N GLY A 15 -9.68 13.22 -10.73
CA GLY A 15 -8.96 13.87 -9.63
C GLY A 15 -8.41 12.89 -8.60
N ILE A 16 -9.19 11.87 -8.21
CA ILE A 16 -8.73 10.80 -7.31
C ILE A 16 -7.55 10.05 -7.95
N TYR A 17 -7.65 9.68 -9.22
CA TYR A 17 -6.54 9.03 -9.93
C TYR A 17 -5.33 9.96 -10.09
N ALA A 18 -5.53 11.27 -10.25
CA ALA A 18 -4.43 12.24 -10.30
C ALA A 18 -3.66 12.31 -8.96
N VAL A 19 -4.34 12.25 -7.81
CA VAL A 19 -3.70 12.14 -6.49
C VAL A 19 -2.87 10.84 -6.40
N PHE A 20 -3.41 9.73 -6.90
CA PHE A 20 -2.70 8.47 -6.96
C PHE A 20 -1.44 8.55 -7.86
N THR A 21 -1.55 9.20 -9.01
CA THR A 21 -0.42 9.48 -9.92
C THR A 21 0.64 10.36 -9.26
N LEU A 22 0.26 11.35 -8.43
CA LEU A 22 1.23 12.15 -7.67
C LEU A 22 2.02 11.29 -6.68
N GLY A 23 1.37 10.38 -5.96
CA GLY A 23 2.05 9.43 -5.07
C GLY A 23 3.04 8.53 -5.81
N LEU A 24 2.64 8.00 -6.98
CA LEU A 24 3.52 7.24 -7.86
C LEU A 24 4.71 8.06 -8.36
N ASN A 25 4.48 9.32 -8.72
CA ASN A 25 5.52 10.22 -9.18
C ASN A 25 6.57 10.48 -8.09
N ILE A 26 6.15 10.60 -6.82
CA ILE A 26 7.08 10.75 -5.69
C ILE A 26 7.94 9.49 -5.52
N HIS A 27 7.30 8.32 -5.46
CA HIS A 27 8.02 7.06 -5.25
C HIS A 27 8.99 6.76 -6.39
N TRP A 28 8.51 6.64 -7.62
CA TRP A 28 9.40 6.31 -8.73
C TRP A 28 10.22 7.52 -9.16
N GLY A 29 9.55 8.64 -9.45
CA GLY A 29 10.13 9.81 -10.08
C GLY A 29 11.16 10.55 -9.23
N TYR A 30 11.09 10.52 -7.89
CA TYR A 30 12.07 11.22 -7.05
C TYR A 30 12.97 10.29 -6.24
N THR A 31 12.44 9.16 -5.76
CA THR A 31 13.25 8.25 -4.92
C THR A 31 13.89 7.10 -5.70
N GLY A 32 13.44 6.84 -6.94
CA GLY A 32 13.91 5.69 -7.73
C GLY A 32 13.42 4.34 -7.20
N LEU A 33 12.57 4.34 -6.17
CA LEU A 33 12.01 3.12 -5.60
C LEU A 33 10.86 2.63 -6.47
N PHE A 34 11.07 1.46 -7.09
CA PHE A 34 10.04 0.77 -7.84
C PHE A 34 9.11 0.01 -6.86
N ASN A 35 7.94 0.60 -6.58
CA ASN A 35 6.92 0.01 -5.72
C ASN A 35 5.62 -0.19 -6.53
N ILE A 36 5.30 -1.44 -6.83
CA ILE A 36 4.11 -1.81 -7.60
C ILE A 36 2.88 -1.91 -6.68
N GLY A 37 3.08 -2.21 -5.40
CA GLY A 37 2.01 -2.41 -4.42
C GLY A 37 1.35 -1.17 -3.84
N ILE A 38 1.55 0.02 -4.43
CA ILE A 38 0.98 1.27 -3.91
C ILE A 38 -0.56 1.22 -3.82
N ALA A 39 -1.21 0.45 -4.69
CA ALA A 39 -2.66 0.21 -4.66
C ALA A 39 -3.11 -0.50 -3.36
N GLY A 40 -2.26 -1.34 -2.76
CA GLY A 40 -2.53 -1.97 -1.47
C GLY A 40 -2.56 -0.97 -0.32
N PHE A 41 -1.62 -0.02 -0.31
CA PHE A 41 -1.61 1.08 0.66
C PHE A 41 -2.81 2.01 0.49
N PHE A 42 -3.17 2.31 -0.76
CA PHE A 42 -4.38 3.06 -1.08
C PHE A 42 -5.64 2.35 -0.56
N ALA A 43 -5.75 1.03 -0.80
CA ALA A 43 -6.85 0.23 -0.29
C ALA A 43 -6.90 0.25 1.24
N LEU A 44 -5.77 0.03 1.93
CA LEU A 44 -5.73 0.12 3.40
C LEU A 44 -6.21 1.47 3.91
N GLY A 45 -5.74 2.58 3.35
CA GLY A 45 -6.19 3.92 3.74
C GLY A 45 -7.68 4.16 3.47
N ALA A 46 -8.16 3.79 2.28
CA ALA A 46 -9.57 3.97 1.89
C ALA A 46 -10.51 3.14 2.77
N TYR A 47 -10.21 1.85 2.98
CA TYR A 47 -11.00 0.99 3.86
C TYR A 47 -10.90 1.42 5.33
N THR A 48 -9.74 1.91 5.80
CA THR A 48 -9.62 2.47 7.15
C THR A 48 -10.54 3.67 7.31
N SER A 49 -10.50 4.62 6.37
CA SER A 49 -11.36 5.80 6.43
C SER A 49 -12.84 5.44 6.35
N ALA A 50 -13.21 4.48 5.50
CA ALA A 50 -14.59 4.02 5.35
C ALA A 50 -15.09 3.32 6.63
N LEU A 51 -14.28 2.47 7.25
CA LEU A 51 -14.65 1.77 8.49
C LEU A 51 -14.76 2.70 9.70
N LEU A 52 -13.89 3.72 9.77
CA LEU A 52 -13.97 4.73 10.84
C LEU A 52 -15.17 5.67 10.72
N THR A 53 -15.73 5.81 9.51
CA THR A 53 -16.81 6.78 9.24
C THR A 53 -18.18 6.12 9.11
N THR A 54 -18.25 4.86 8.66
CA THR A 54 -19.52 4.15 8.48
C THR A 54 -20.09 3.70 9.82
N ALA A 55 -21.41 3.81 10.01
CA ALA A 55 -22.07 3.25 11.19
C ALA A 55 -21.97 1.70 11.19
N PRO A 56 -21.92 1.04 12.36
CA PRO A 56 -21.86 -0.41 12.44
C PRO A 56 -23.11 -1.02 11.79
N PRO A 57 -23.02 -2.25 11.26
CA PRO A 57 -24.17 -2.96 10.69
C PRO A 57 -25.27 -3.29 11.73
N SER A 58 -24.98 -3.24 13.03
CA SER A 58 -25.98 -3.29 14.11
C SER A 58 -25.56 -2.45 15.34
N PRO A 59 -26.50 -1.83 16.08
CA PRO A 59 -26.20 -1.04 17.27
C PRO A 59 -25.53 -1.85 18.39
N GLU A 60 -25.84 -3.14 18.48
CA GLU A 60 -25.26 -4.08 19.44
C GLU A 60 -23.77 -4.33 19.21
N LEU A 61 -23.30 -4.17 17.97
CA LEU A 61 -21.90 -4.32 17.60
C LEU A 61 -21.15 -2.98 17.59
N PHE A 62 -21.79 -1.85 17.96
CA PHE A 62 -21.19 -0.52 17.88
C PHE A 62 -19.96 -0.35 18.77
N GLU A 63 -20.03 -0.87 20.00
CA GLU A 63 -18.91 -0.83 20.94
C GLU A 63 -17.76 -1.74 20.48
N ASP A 64 -18.03 -2.93 19.92
CA ASP A 64 -16.99 -3.79 19.33
C ASP A 64 -16.41 -3.19 18.03
N PHE A 65 -17.23 -2.49 17.25
CA PHE A 65 -16.88 -1.89 15.95
C PHE A 65 -16.04 -0.60 16.08
N ILE A 66 -16.32 0.26 17.07
CA ILE A 66 -15.58 1.52 17.33
C ILE A 66 -14.57 1.36 18.49
N PHE A 67 -14.97 0.73 19.60
CA PHE A 67 -14.24 0.70 20.89
C PHE A 67 -13.62 -0.67 21.23
N GLY A 68 -13.82 -1.71 20.42
CA GLY A 68 -13.28 -3.06 20.63
C GLY A 68 -11.75 -3.19 20.50
N GLY A 69 -11.00 -2.09 20.62
CA GLY A 69 -9.55 -2.05 20.83
C GLY A 69 -8.65 -2.59 19.71
N ASN A 70 -9.21 -3.31 18.73
CA ASN A 70 -8.47 -4.06 17.73
C ASN A 70 -8.61 -3.53 16.31
N LEU A 71 -9.68 -2.85 15.87
CA LEU A 71 -9.81 -2.52 14.44
C LEU A 71 -8.96 -1.31 14.01
N ALA A 72 -9.06 -0.18 14.70
CA ALA A 72 -8.22 0.99 14.45
C ALA A 72 -6.74 0.72 14.77
N ASN A 73 -6.47 -0.04 15.84
CA ASN A 73 -5.13 -0.51 16.18
C ASN A 73 -4.62 -1.56 15.19
N ALA A 74 -5.44 -2.46 14.63
CA ALA A 74 -5.00 -3.46 13.63
C ALA A 74 -4.83 -2.86 12.23
N LEU A 75 -5.58 -1.81 11.87
CA LEU A 75 -5.36 -1.06 10.62
C LEU A 75 -4.12 -0.17 10.73
N LYS A 76 -3.92 0.48 11.89
CA LYS A 76 -2.67 1.16 12.21
C LYS A 76 -1.51 0.16 12.25
N LEU A 77 -1.67 -1.00 12.90
CA LEU A 77 -0.68 -2.09 12.91
C LEU A 77 -0.47 -2.62 11.50
N GLY A 78 -1.49 -2.71 10.64
CA GLY A 78 -1.37 -3.12 9.25
C GLY A 78 -0.55 -2.13 8.42
N ILE A 79 -0.78 -0.83 8.60
CA ILE A 79 -0.01 0.25 7.97
C ILE A 79 1.43 0.29 8.53
N ASP A 80 1.59 0.18 9.84
CA ASP A 80 2.89 0.20 10.53
C ASP A 80 3.69 -1.07 10.21
N LEU A 81 3.03 -2.23 10.08
CA LEU A 81 3.65 -3.50 9.73
C LEU A 81 4.00 -3.51 8.26
N VAL A 82 3.08 -3.20 7.35
CA VAL A 82 3.39 -3.10 5.91
C VAL A 82 4.45 -2.03 5.65
N GLY A 83 4.38 -0.88 6.33
CA GLY A 83 5.40 0.16 6.31
C GLY A 83 6.75 -0.36 6.82
N ALA A 84 6.80 -0.96 8.01
CA ALA A 84 8.02 -1.52 8.57
C ALA A 84 8.62 -2.65 7.73
N ILE A 85 7.79 -3.40 6.99
CA ILE A 85 8.19 -4.49 6.10
C ILE A 85 8.78 -3.93 4.81
N THR A 86 8.09 -2.99 4.18
CA THR A 86 8.50 -2.42 2.89
C THR A 86 9.67 -1.47 3.02
N LEU A 87 9.80 -0.74 4.13
CA LEU A 87 10.94 0.15 4.38
C LEU A 87 12.29 -0.58 4.54
N ARG A 88 12.27 -1.91 4.71
CA ARG A 88 13.48 -2.76 4.81
C ARG A 88 13.96 -3.30 3.47
N LEU A 89 13.19 -3.13 2.40
CA LEU A 89 13.45 -3.72 1.08
C LEU A 89 13.82 -2.64 0.06
N ARG A 90 14.73 -2.95 -0.87
CA ARG A 90 15.16 -2.06 -1.96
C ARG A 90 15.32 -2.84 -3.26
N GLY A 91 15.37 -2.12 -4.39
CA GLY A 91 15.46 -2.72 -5.73
C GLY A 91 14.25 -3.60 -6.07
N ASP A 92 14.48 -4.65 -6.85
CA ASP A 92 13.42 -5.53 -7.36
C ASP A 92 12.66 -6.28 -6.25
N TYR A 93 13.30 -6.51 -5.11
CA TYR A 93 12.67 -7.14 -3.94
C TYR A 93 11.56 -6.27 -3.34
N LEU A 94 11.74 -4.95 -3.35
CA LEU A 94 10.69 -4.02 -2.92
C LEU A 94 9.48 -4.12 -3.84
N ALA A 95 9.70 -4.17 -5.16
CA ALA A 95 8.64 -4.25 -6.15
C ALA A 95 7.80 -5.54 -6.00
N ILE A 96 8.48 -6.69 -5.93
CA ILE A 96 7.82 -8.01 -5.80
C ILE A 96 7.06 -8.10 -4.47
N SER A 97 7.69 -7.71 -3.37
CA SER A 97 7.08 -7.82 -2.04
C SER A 97 5.88 -6.89 -1.89
N THR A 98 5.98 -5.66 -2.39
CA THR A 98 4.86 -4.71 -2.35
C THR A 98 3.68 -5.21 -3.17
N LEU A 99 3.90 -5.80 -4.34
CA LEU A 99 2.84 -6.43 -5.13
C LEU A 99 2.16 -7.58 -4.36
N GLY A 100 2.96 -8.48 -3.76
CA GLY A 100 2.43 -9.59 -2.96
C GLY A 100 1.58 -9.10 -1.79
N ILE A 101 2.05 -8.07 -1.07
CA ILE A 101 1.29 -7.45 0.02
C ILE A 101 0.00 -6.81 -0.49
N ALA A 102 0.06 -6.05 -1.58
CA ALA A 102 -1.12 -5.40 -2.15
C ALA A 102 -2.19 -6.42 -2.55
N GLU A 103 -1.78 -7.55 -3.11
CA GLU A 103 -2.69 -8.62 -3.48
C GLU A 103 -3.25 -9.35 -2.24
N SER A 104 -2.43 -9.61 -1.22
CA SER A 104 -2.93 -10.16 0.05
C SER A 104 -3.96 -9.26 0.71
N VAL A 105 -3.73 -7.94 0.73
CA VAL A 105 -4.69 -6.95 1.24
C VAL A 105 -5.98 -6.96 0.42
N ARG A 106 -5.86 -6.96 -0.91
CA ARG A 106 -7.01 -7.01 -1.82
C ARG A 106 -7.86 -8.26 -1.57
N LEU A 107 -7.21 -9.43 -1.47
CA LEU A 107 -7.89 -10.70 -1.21
C LEU A 107 -8.55 -10.72 0.18
N MET A 108 -7.89 -10.18 1.21
CA MET A 108 -8.47 -10.08 2.54
C MET A 108 -9.79 -9.29 2.51
N PHE A 109 -9.81 -8.09 1.91
CA PHE A 109 -11.05 -7.30 1.83
C PHE A 109 -12.14 -7.95 0.96
N LEU A 110 -11.77 -8.67 -0.10
CA LEU A 110 -12.75 -9.36 -0.95
C LEU A 110 -13.35 -10.62 -0.31
N ASN A 111 -12.66 -11.24 0.64
CA ASN A 111 -13.09 -12.48 1.28
C ASN A 111 -13.73 -12.26 2.66
N GLU A 112 -13.20 -11.33 3.45
CA GLU A 112 -13.63 -11.10 4.82
C GLU A 112 -14.90 -10.24 4.87
N LYS A 113 -16.06 -10.90 4.87
CA LYS A 113 -17.37 -10.23 4.91
C LYS A 113 -17.57 -9.38 6.16
N TRP A 114 -17.08 -9.85 7.30
CA TRP A 114 -17.17 -9.13 8.58
C TRP A 114 -16.37 -7.83 8.57
N LEU A 115 -15.32 -7.76 7.74
CA LEU A 115 -14.42 -6.61 7.67
C LEU A 115 -14.83 -5.61 6.60
N ALA A 116 -15.13 -6.08 5.39
CA ALA A 116 -15.31 -5.20 4.23
C ALA A 116 -16.51 -5.59 3.35
N ASN A 117 -17.42 -6.43 3.87
CA ASN A 117 -18.57 -6.95 3.14
C ASN A 117 -18.17 -7.72 1.85
N GLY A 118 -16.93 -8.23 1.82
CA GLY A 118 -16.38 -9.04 0.73
C GLY A 118 -16.41 -8.33 -0.62
N SER A 119 -16.72 -9.08 -1.69
CA SER A 119 -16.78 -8.54 -3.07
C SER A 119 -17.84 -7.46 -3.31
N ARG A 120 -18.79 -7.27 -2.39
CA ARG A 120 -19.80 -6.20 -2.48
C ARG A 120 -19.25 -4.84 -2.07
N GLY A 121 -18.18 -4.80 -1.26
CA GLY A 121 -17.63 -3.59 -0.71
C GLY A 121 -18.53 -2.91 0.33
N LEU A 122 -18.02 -1.83 0.92
CA LEU A 122 -18.73 -1.02 1.91
C LEU A 122 -19.72 -0.07 1.21
N TYR A 123 -20.89 0.10 1.82
CA TYR A 123 -21.96 0.98 1.35
C TYR A 123 -22.44 1.88 2.50
N ASN A 124 -23.21 2.92 2.19
CA ASN A 124 -23.67 3.93 3.15
C ASN A 124 -22.54 4.67 3.90
N ILE A 125 -21.39 4.86 3.24
CA ILE A 125 -20.31 5.69 3.77
C ILE A 125 -20.83 7.15 3.84
N PRO A 126 -20.79 7.81 5.01
CA PRO A 126 -21.26 9.18 5.14
C PRO A 126 -20.55 10.12 4.16
N LYS A 127 -21.35 10.98 3.52
CA LYS A 127 -20.87 11.97 2.56
C LYS A 127 -20.21 13.14 3.29
N PHE A 128 -18.97 13.46 2.94
CA PHE A 128 -18.25 14.61 3.50
C PHE A 128 -18.98 15.90 3.14
N LEU A 129 -19.42 16.67 4.14
CA LEU A 129 -20.27 17.87 3.97
C LEU A 129 -21.58 17.59 3.22
N GLY A 130 -22.07 16.35 3.25
CA GLY A 130 -23.30 15.96 2.56
C GLY A 130 -24.54 16.71 3.02
N ASP A 131 -24.62 17.04 4.31
CA ASP A 131 -25.77 17.75 4.90
C ASP A 131 -25.82 19.25 4.54
N TRP A 132 -24.75 19.79 3.95
CA TRP A 132 -24.61 21.22 3.69
C TRP A 132 -25.18 21.63 2.33
N VAL A 133 -25.46 20.65 1.46
CA VAL A 133 -25.94 20.87 0.10
C VAL A 133 -27.05 19.90 -0.25
N SER A 134 -27.90 20.29 -1.19
CA SER A 134 -28.93 19.39 -1.71
C SER A 134 -28.28 18.18 -2.41
N PRO A 135 -28.90 16.97 -2.35
CA PRO A 135 -28.31 15.74 -2.89
C PRO A 135 -27.93 15.80 -4.36
N ASP A 136 -28.64 16.60 -5.16
CA ASP A 136 -28.41 16.86 -6.58
C ASP A 136 -27.17 17.73 -6.85
N GLN A 137 -26.76 18.55 -5.88
CA GLN A 137 -25.59 19.44 -6.00
C GLN A 137 -24.32 18.86 -5.38
N TYR A 138 -24.42 17.72 -4.70
CA TYR A 138 -23.31 17.11 -3.97
C TYR A 138 -22.12 16.77 -4.86
N ASP A 139 -22.37 16.25 -6.07
CA ASP A 139 -21.29 15.86 -6.99
C ASP A 139 -20.44 17.08 -7.41
N LEU A 140 -21.04 18.25 -7.52
CA LEU A 140 -20.33 19.49 -7.82
C LEU A 140 -19.51 19.97 -6.61
N LEU A 141 -20.09 19.94 -5.40
CA LEU A 141 -19.36 20.28 -4.17
C LEU A 141 -18.15 19.36 -3.99
N TYR A 142 -18.36 18.05 -4.11
CA TYR A 142 -17.31 17.07 -3.91
C TYR A 142 -16.23 17.18 -4.99
N PHE A 143 -16.60 17.49 -6.24
CA PHE A 143 -15.63 17.80 -7.29
C PHE A 143 -14.73 18.99 -6.92
N ILE A 144 -15.31 20.08 -6.41
CA ILE A 144 -14.53 21.25 -5.94
C ILE A 144 -13.57 20.83 -4.81
N VAL A 145 -14.06 20.05 -3.83
CA VAL A 145 -13.22 19.53 -2.74
C VAL A 145 -12.04 18.72 -3.28
N VAL A 146 -12.28 17.80 -4.23
CA VAL A 146 -11.23 16.98 -4.85
C VAL A 146 -10.20 17.85 -5.55
N ILE A 147 -10.62 18.86 -6.30
CA ILE A 147 -9.70 19.79 -6.98
C ILE A 147 -8.88 20.61 -5.98
N VAL A 148 -9.49 21.12 -4.92
CA VAL A 148 -8.79 21.87 -3.85
C VAL A 148 -7.76 20.97 -3.16
N VAL A 149 -8.12 19.74 -2.80
CA VAL A 149 -7.22 18.77 -2.17
C VAL A 149 -6.07 18.40 -3.13
N LEU A 150 -6.38 18.13 -4.40
CA LEU A 150 -5.37 17.83 -5.42
C LEU A 150 -4.38 18.99 -5.59
N ALA A 151 -4.87 20.22 -5.68
CA ALA A 151 -4.03 21.41 -5.79
C ALA A 151 -3.16 21.60 -4.54
N ALA A 152 -3.74 21.47 -3.35
CA ALA A 152 -3.00 21.56 -2.09
C ALA A 152 -1.90 20.49 -1.99
N LEU A 153 -2.21 19.24 -2.33
CA LEU A 153 -1.24 18.15 -2.37
C LEU A 153 -0.14 18.40 -3.40
N TYR A 154 -0.50 18.84 -4.61
CA TYR A 154 0.47 19.19 -5.65
C TYR A 154 1.46 20.24 -5.17
N PHE A 155 0.99 21.35 -4.59
CA PHE A 155 1.86 22.41 -4.08
C PHE A 155 2.71 21.95 -2.89
N ALA A 156 2.14 21.15 -1.97
CA ALA A 156 2.88 20.59 -0.85
C ALA A 156 4.01 19.67 -1.33
N VAL A 157 3.72 18.81 -2.31
CA VAL A 157 4.66 17.89 -2.94
C VAL A 157 5.77 18.66 -3.65
N GLN A 158 5.43 19.67 -4.45
CA GLN A 158 6.41 20.51 -5.15
C GLN A 158 7.35 21.20 -4.15
N ARG A 159 6.80 21.78 -3.08
CA ARG A 159 7.59 22.39 -2.01
C ARG A 159 8.50 21.39 -1.29
N ALA A 160 8.04 20.16 -1.08
CA ALA A 160 8.85 19.09 -0.48
C ALA A 160 10.00 18.64 -1.41
N ILE A 161 9.73 18.54 -2.71
CA ILE A 161 10.71 18.16 -3.73
C ILE A 161 11.79 19.24 -3.93
N ASP A 162 11.42 20.51 -3.88
CA ASP A 162 12.36 21.63 -4.04
C ASP A 162 13.18 21.88 -2.77
N SER A 163 12.77 21.29 -1.64
CA SER A 163 13.49 21.36 -0.37
C SER A 163 14.83 20.60 -0.39
N PRO A 164 15.72 20.83 0.60
CA PRO A 164 16.94 20.05 0.76
C PRO A 164 16.70 18.54 0.80
N TRP A 165 15.56 18.10 1.36
CA TRP A 165 15.19 16.69 1.43
C TRP A 165 14.98 16.09 0.04
N GLY A 166 14.22 16.77 -0.83
CA GLY A 166 13.98 16.32 -2.19
C GLY A 166 15.26 16.31 -3.05
N ARG A 167 16.19 17.25 -2.83
CA ARG A 167 17.52 17.24 -3.47
C ARG A 167 18.33 16.00 -3.06
N VAL A 168 18.30 15.62 -1.79
CA VAL A 168 19.00 14.42 -1.30
C VAL A 168 18.38 13.15 -1.91
N LEU A 169 17.05 13.05 -2.00
CA LEU A 169 16.41 11.89 -2.63
C LEU A 169 16.81 11.70 -4.10
N ARG A 170 16.85 12.79 -4.88
CA ARG A 170 17.31 12.75 -6.27
C ARG A 170 18.78 12.32 -6.36
N ALA A 171 19.64 12.83 -5.48
CA ALA A 171 21.05 12.43 -5.44
C ALA A 171 21.22 10.93 -5.11
N ILE A 172 20.47 10.40 -4.13
CA ILE A 172 20.46 8.96 -3.81
C ILE A 172 20.03 8.13 -5.02
N ARG A 173 19.02 8.59 -5.76
CA ARG A 173 18.53 7.92 -6.97
C ARG A 173 19.58 7.89 -8.09
N GLU A 174 20.35 8.96 -8.26
CA GLU A 174 21.36 9.09 -9.32
C GLU A 174 22.63 8.30 -9.01
N ASP A 175 23.19 8.48 -7.81
CA ASP A 175 24.38 7.77 -7.34
C ASP A 175 24.35 7.61 -5.81
N GLU A 176 24.00 6.40 -5.39
CA GLU A 176 23.92 6.02 -3.98
C GLU A 176 25.29 6.09 -3.29
N GLU A 177 26.35 5.67 -3.98
CA GLU A 177 27.71 5.59 -3.42
C GLU A 177 28.33 6.98 -3.30
N ALA A 178 28.17 7.85 -4.30
CA ALA A 178 28.62 9.24 -4.23
C ALA A 178 27.86 10.03 -3.16
N THR A 179 26.55 9.78 -3.00
CA THR A 179 25.74 10.43 -1.96
C THR A 179 26.15 9.98 -0.55
N ALA A 180 26.48 8.70 -0.40
CA ALA A 180 27.04 8.17 0.85
C ALA A 180 28.43 8.76 1.16
N ALA A 181 29.29 8.89 0.14
CA ALA A 181 30.61 9.51 0.26
C ALA A 181 30.54 10.99 0.66
N ALA A 182 29.46 11.69 0.29
CA ALA A 182 29.15 13.05 0.74
C ALA A 182 28.65 13.13 2.21
N GLY A 183 28.72 12.03 2.97
CA GLY A 183 28.37 11.98 4.39
C GLY A 183 26.87 11.91 4.67
N LYS A 184 26.05 11.55 3.68
CA LYS A 184 24.62 11.28 3.87
C LYS A 184 24.42 9.80 4.21
N ASN A 185 23.54 9.51 5.16
CA ASN A 185 23.22 8.12 5.51
C ASN A 185 22.39 7.49 4.39
N VAL A 186 23.01 6.60 3.62
CA VAL A 186 22.35 5.82 2.58
C VAL A 186 22.40 4.34 2.95
N PHE A 187 21.25 3.69 3.02
CA PHE A 187 21.09 2.30 3.50
C PHE A 187 21.19 1.31 2.33
N ARG A 188 22.15 0.40 2.40
CA ARG A 188 22.58 -0.47 1.29
C ARG A 188 22.27 -1.95 1.52
N PHE A 189 21.56 -2.61 0.59
CA PHE A 189 21.59 -4.06 0.38
C PHE A 189 21.27 -4.40 -1.09
N ASN A 190 22.23 -5.00 -1.80
CA ASN A 190 22.06 -5.56 -3.14
C ASN A 190 21.82 -7.08 -3.02
N GLY A 191 20.90 -7.64 -3.82
CA GLY A 191 20.57 -9.07 -3.81
C GLY A 191 21.28 -9.88 -4.89
N ASN A 192 21.49 -11.18 -4.60
CA ASN A 192 22.23 -12.13 -5.44
C ASN A 192 21.29 -13.12 -6.16
N ASN A 193 21.57 -13.42 -7.43
CA ASN A 193 20.87 -14.38 -8.28
C ASN A 193 20.68 -15.78 -7.64
N LEU A 194 21.64 -16.26 -6.85
CA LEU A 194 21.51 -17.54 -6.13
C LEU A 194 20.40 -17.49 -5.06
N GLY A 195 20.22 -16.33 -4.42
CA GLY A 195 19.15 -16.10 -3.45
C GLY A 195 17.77 -16.04 -4.10
N ALA A 196 17.66 -15.50 -5.32
CA ALA A 196 16.41 -15.51 -6.09
C ALA A 196 15.99 -16.93 -6.48
N ILE A 197 16.93 -17.76 -6.94
CA ILE A 197 16.68 -19.17 -7.30
C ILE A 197 16.24 -19.98 -6.08
N LEU A 198 16.94 -19.87 -4.94
CA LEU A 198 16.54 -20.54 -3.70
C LEU A 198 15.21 -20.04 -3.16
N GLY A 199 14.93 -18.73 -3.27
CA GLY A 199 13.62 -18.16 -2.93
C GLY A 199 12.50 -18.81 -3.74
N ALA A 200 12.68 -18.98 -5.06
CA ALA A 200 11.71 -19.63 -5.93
C ALA A 200 11.43 -21.10 -5.52
N PHE A 201 12.47 -21.88 -5.18
CA PHE A 201 12.29 -23.25 -4.69
C PHE A 201 11.58 -23.31 -3.33
N VAL A 202 11.86 -22.36 -2.43
CA VAL A 202 11.16 -22.26 -1.15
C VAL A 202 9.69 -21.91 -1.35
N VAL A 203 9.38 -20.93 -2.20
CA VAL A 203 8.00 -20.56 -2.57
C VAL A 203 7.25 -21.77 -3.14
N TRP A 204 7.88 -22.48 -4.08
CA TRP A 204 7.30 -23.68 -4.69
C TRP A 204 7.07 -24.78 -3.66
N GLY A 205 8.02 -25.02 -2.75
CA GLY A 205 7.88 -25.99 -1.68
C GLY A 205 6.75 -25.64 -0.70
N ILE A 206 6.61 -24.37 -0.33
CA ILE A 206 5.48 -23.89 0.49
C ILE A 206 4.17 -24.11 -0.27
N TRP A 207 4.12 -23.69 -1.54
CA TRP A 207 2.92 -23.82 -2.37
C TRP A 207 2.47 -25.28 -2.50
N SER A 208 3.38 -26.18 -2.87
CA SER A 208 3.08 -27.62 -2.98
C SER A 208 2.75 -28.24 -1.62
N GLY A 209 3.46 -27.86 -0.55
CA GLY A 209 3.21 -28.37 0.80
C GLY A 209 1.81 -28.04 1.31
N THR A 210 1.31 -26.83 1.00
CA THR A 210 -0.04 -26.41 1.42
C THR A 210 -1.17 -27.19 0.74
N GLN A 211 -0.90 -27.93 -0.34
CA GLN A 211 -1.90 -28.78 -1.00
C GLN A 211 -2.29 -30.00 -0.16
N PHE A 212 -1.42 -30.39 0.79
CA PHE A 212 -1.65 -31.54 1.68
C PHE A 212 -2.33 -31.16 3.00
N LEU A 213 -2.71 -29.88 3.17
CA LEU A 213 -3.41 -29.43 4.37
C LEU A 213 -4.88 -29.92 4.38
N PRO A 214 -5.47 -30.14 5.58
CA PRO A 214 -6.86 -30.54 5.72
C PRO A 214 -7.83 -29.60 4.98
N GLU A 215 -8.92 -30.15 4.45
CA GLU A 215 -9.90 -29.39 3.64
C GLU A 215 -10.49 -28.16 4.36
N SER A 216 -10.54 -28.18 5.70
CA SER A 216 -10.96 -27.04 6.53
C SER A 216 -10.08 -25.79 6.37
N ILE A 217 -8.84 -25.94 5.91
CA ILE A 217 -7.87 -24.86 5.66
C ILE A 217 -7.63 -24.67 4.16
N ASN A 218 -8.02 -25.65 3.32
CA ASN A 218 -7.80 -25.66 1.87
C ASN A 218 -8.85 -24.83 1.09
N ASN A 219 -9.29 -23.71 1.66
CA ASN A 219 -10.01 -22.69 0.90
C ASN A 219 -8.98 -21.97 0.00
N PRO A 220 -9.17 -21.92 -1.33
CA PRO A 220 -8.21 -21.31 -2.25
C PRO A 220 -7.78 -19.90 -1.81
N ASN A 221 -8.73 -19.07 -1.38
CA ASN A 221 -8.47 -17.68 -1.03
C ASN A 221 -7.69 -17.54 0.28
N LEU A 222 -8.02 -18.35 1.30
CA LEU A 222 -7.27 -18.41 2.55
C LEU A 222 -5.84 -18.93 2.29
N ARG A 223 -5.69 -19.90 1.39
CA ARG A 223 -4.38 -20.46 1.00
C ARG A 223 -3.50 -19.40 0.33
N PHE A 224 -4.04 -18.63 -0.61
CA PHE A 224 -3.32 -17.51 -1.24
C PHE A 224 -2.90 -16.44 -0.22
N PHE A 225 -3.78 -16.11 0.72
CA PHE A 225 -3.47 -15.18 1.80
C PHE A 225 -2.33 -15.69 2.69
N LEU A 226 -2.41 -16.95 3.15
CA LEU A 226 -1.38 -17.55 4.01
C LEU A 226 -0.03 -17.67 3.30
N ILE A 227 -0.02 -18.02 2.01
CA ILE A 227 1.21 -18.06 1.22
C ILE A 227 1.80 -16.65 1.09
N GLY A 228 0.99 -15.65 0.73
CA GLY A 228 1.44 -14.26 0.64
C GLY A 228 2.05 -13.77 1.96
N PHE A 229 1.37 -14.04 3.09
CA PHE A 229 1.85 -13.69 4.41
C PHE A 229 3.18 -14.40 4.76
N LEU A 230 3.28 -15.70 4.49
CA LEU A 230 4.46 -16.50 4.80
C LEU A 230 5.67 -16.10 3.94
N LEU A 231 5.45 -15.75 2.67
CA LEU A 231 6.50 -15.21 1.80
C LEU A 231 7.04 -13.88 2.32
N VAL A 232 6.13 -12.97 2.70
CA VAL A 232 6.50 -11.70 3.33
C VAL A 232 7.28 -11.95 4.63
N PHE A 233 6.84 -12.91 5.45
CA PHE A 233 7.51 -13.29 6.69
C PHE A 233 8.94 -13.83 6.46
N VAL A 234 9.14 -14.69 5.46
CA VAL A 234 10.47 -15.22 5.11
C VAL A 234 11.41 -14.10 4.64
N ILE A 235 10.90 -13.18 3.82
CA ILE A 235 11.65 -12.01 3.34
C ILE A 235 12.07 -11.13 4.52
N LEU A 236 11.23 -10.99 5.54
CA LEU A 236 11.54 -10.20 6.74
C LEU A 236 12.62 -10.80 7.63
N LEU A 237 12.64 -12.11 7.78
CA LEU A 237 13.65 -12.80 8.58
C LEU A 237 15.01 -12.84 7.87
N ARG A 238 15.01 -12.74 6.54
CA ARG A 238 16.22 -12.83 5.71
C ARG A 238 16.28 -11.67 4.69
N PRO A 239 16.40 -10.40 5.14
CA PRO A 239 16.44 -9.23 4.25
C PRO A 239 17.67 -9.20 3.33
N ASN A 240 18.73 -9.94 3.69
CA ASN A 240 19.93 -10.12 2.87
C ASN A 240 19.79 -11.24 1.83
N GLY A 241 18.60 -11.83 1.68
CA GLY A 241 18.39 -13.07 0.96
C GLY A 241 18.70 -14.32 1.81
N ILE A 242 18.16 -15.46 1.39
CA ILE A 242 18.38 -16.77 2.06
C ILE A 242 19.88 -17.11 2.08
N LEU A 243 20.58 -16.74 1.02
CA LEU A 243 22.03 -16.78 0.92
C LEU A 243 22.55 -15.35 0.74
N GLY A 244 22.97 -14.73 1.83
CA GLY A 244 23.56 -13.40 1.81
C GLY A 244 24.82 -13.36 0.94
N GLU A 245 24.98 -12.27 0.19
CA GLU A 245 26.14 -12.08 -0.68
C GLU A 245 27.41 -11.87 0.16
N ARG A 246 28.44 -12.71 -0.07
CA ARG A 246 29.76 -12.46 0.53
C ARG A 246 30.38 -11.28 -0.22
N ARG A 247 30.65 -10.18 0.48
CA ARG A 247 31.43 -9.05 -0.05
C ARG A 247 32.70 -9.59 -0.69
N ARG A 248 32.78 -9.61 -2.03
CA ARG A 248 34.08 -9.66 -2.70
C ARG A 248 34.66 -8.28 -2.55
N VAL A 249 35.51 -8.11 -1.54
CA VAL A 249 36.44 -6.99 -1.50
C VAL A 249 37.31 -7.16 -2.75
N SER A 250 37.11 -6.31 -3.75
CA SER A 250 38.09 -6.10 -4.80
C SER A 250 39.32 -5.56 -4.12
N GLN A 251 40.28 -6.43 -3.81
CA GLN A 251 41.64 -5.99 -3.53
C GLN A 251 42.21 -5.50 -4.86
N GLY A 252 42.16 -4.19 -5.05
CA GLY A 252 42.95 -3.43 -6.01
C GLY A 252 43.78 -2.43 -5.23
#